data_AF-A0A971JUG0-F1
#
_entry.id   AF-A0A971JUG0-F1
#
_cell.length_a   1.000
_cell.length_b   1.000
_cell.length_c   1.000
_cell.angle_alpha   90.00
_cell.angle_beta   90.00
_cell.angle_gamma   90.00
#
_symmetry.space_group_name_H-M   'P 1'
#
loop_
_entity.id
_entity.type
_entity.pdbx_description
1 polymer ?
#
loop_
_entity_poly.entity_id
_entity_poly.type
_entity_poly.pdbx_seq_one_letter_code
_entity_poly.pdbx_strand_id
1 'polypeptide(L)'
;GAVPPDAIVERLVPALDAAGRTTLVLVDDAETVDPDGQAMPAVLARPDVVAVVAGRGDVLRGLYTHWSRAVRQSRAGVLLRPDVDLDGDLLSLRLPRRSTTAIGPGRGYVCIGGETDLLQVAQLDDLP
;
A
#
# COMPACT_ATOMS: atom_id res chain seq x y z
N GLY A 1 -12.43 -23.17 8.20
CA GLY A 1 -12.86 -21.80 7.84
C GLY A 1 -11.67 -21.06 7.27
N ALA A 2 -11.85 -19.77 6.92
CA ALA A 2 -10.70 -18.90 6.65
C ALA A 2 -9.82 -18.78 7.90
N VAL A 3 -8.52 -18.57 7.72
CA VAL A 3 -7.60 -18.19 8.80
C VAL A 3 -7.74 -16.67 8.98
N PRO A 4 -7.94 -16.15 10.21
CA PRO A 4 -8.00 -14.71 10.43
C PRO A 4 -6.64 -14.06 10.11
N PRO A 5 -6.59 -12.81 9.60
CA PRO A 5 -5.36 -12.19 9.12
C PRO A 5 -4.21 -12.24 10.13
N ASP A 6 -4.46 -11.92 11.40
CA ASP A 6 -3.41 -11.84 12.43
C ASP A 6 -2.72 -13.20 12.66
N ALA A 7 -3.46 -14.32 12.60
CA ALA A 7 -2.89 -15.67 12.68
C ALA A 7 -2.11 -16.10 11.42
N ILE A 8 -2.16 -15.31 10.35
CA ILE A 8 -1.22 -15.38 9.22
C ILE A 8 0.00 -14.51 9.52
N VAL A 9 -0.19 -13.29 10.04
CA VAL A 9 0.89 -12.34 10.36
C VAL A 9 1.88 -12.93 11.38
N GLU A 10 1.40 -13.55 12.47
CA GLU A 10 2.23 -14.25 13.47
C GLU A 10 3.21 -15.26 12.85
N ARG A 11 2.88 -15.78 11.67
CA ARG A 11 3.64 -16.82 10.96
C ARG A 11 4.53 -16.29 9.85
N LEU A 12 4.47 -14.99 9.53
CA LEU A 12 5.24 -14.38 8.44
C LEU A 12 6.74 -14.44 8.72
N VAL A 13 7.21 -14.02 9.90
CA VAL A 13 8.66 -13.98 10.20
C VAL A 13 9.30 -15.38 10.11
N PRO A 14 8.78 -16.44 10.76
CA PRO A 14 9.29 -17.79 10.58
C PRO A 14 9.22 -18.32 9.14
N ALA A 15 8.20 -17.92 8.36
CA ALA A 15 8.08 -18.31 6.96
C ALA A 15 9.12 -17.61 6.06
N LEU A 16 9.47 -16.36 6.36
CA LEU A 16 10.52 -15.59 5.67
C LEU A 16 11.91 -16.15 5.99
N ASP A 17 12.19 -16.48 7.26
CA ASP A 17 13.42 -17.14 7.67
C ASP A 17 13.59 -18.51 6.98
N ALA A 18 12.52 -19.29 6.87
CA ALA A 18 12.52 -20.55 6.14
C ALA A 18 12.59 -20.39 4.60
N ALA A 19 12.21 -19.21 4.05
CA ALA A 19 12.27 -18.95 2.63
C ALA A 19 13.70 -18.62 2.14
N GLY A 20 14.51 -17.97 2.96
CA GLY A 20 15.93 -17.71 2.73
C GLY A 20 16.26 -16.92 1.46
N ARG A 21 15.32 -16.12 0.95
CA ARG A 21 15.39 -15.42 -0.34
C ARG A 21 14.46 -14.21 -0.38
N THR A 22 14.73 -13.30 -1.33
CA THR A 22 13.84 -12.17 -1.61
C THR A 22 12.39 -12.63 -1.79
N THR A 23 11.50 -12.10 -0.96
CA THR A 23 10.09 -12.52 -0.87
C THR A 23 9.17 -11.31 -1.04
N LEU A 24 8.18 -11.48 -1.92
CA LEU A 24 7.11 -10.50 -2.14
C LEU A 24 6.00 -10.73 -1.11
N VAL A 25 5.75 -9.73 -0.26
CA VAL A 25 4.64 -9.69 0.68
C VAL A 25 3.55 -8.81 0.08
N LEU A 26 2.38 -9.41 -0.18
CA LEU A 26 1.18 -8.72 -0.61
C LEU A 26 0.26 -8.54 0.60
N VAL A 27 -0.20 -7.31 0.85
CA VAL A 27 -1.23 -7.00 1.86
C VAL A 27 -2.34 -6.24 1.16
N ASP A 28 -3.57 -6.77 1.25
CA ASP A 28 -4.80 -6.09 0.85
C ASP A 28 -5.62 -5.76 2.10
N ASP A 29 -6.55 -4.81 2.01
CA ASP A 29 -7.31 -4.25 3.15
C ASP A 29 -6.40 -3.96 4.37
N ALA A 30 -5.26 -3.30 4.15
CA ALA A 30 -4.17 -3.21 5.14
C ALA A 30 -4.57 -2.62 6.49
N GLU A 31 -5.60 -1.76 6.57
CA GLU A 31 -6.21 -1.29 7.82
C GLU A 31 -6.80 -2.39 8.72
N THR A 32 -6.91 -3.64 8.24
CA THR A 32 -7.45 -4.80 8.97
C THR A 32 -6.38 -5.79 9.44
N VAL A 33 -5.11 -5.59 9.06
CA VAL A 33 -4.01 -6.56 9.24
C VAL A 33 -3.02 -6.04 10.27
N ASP A 34 -2.77 -6.76 11.36
CA ASP A 34 -1.88 -6.31 12.45
C ASP A 34 -2.16 -4.87 12.94
N PRO A 35 -3.42 -4.54 13.33
CA PRO A 35 -3.81 -3.18 13.70
C PRO A 35 -3.02 -2.65 14.92
N ASP A 36 -2.61 -3.56 15.82
CA ASP A 36 -1.78 -3.27 17.00
C ASP A 36 -0.26 -3.25 16.68
N GLY A 37 0.15 -3.51 15.44
CA GLY A 37 1.51 -3.33 14.93
C GLY A 37 2.58 -4.21 15.58
N GLN A 38 2.25 -5.44 15.96
CA GLN A 38 3.14 -6.35 16.71
C GLN A 38 4.18 -7.06 15.84
N ALA A 39 3.93 -7.24 14.53
CA ALA A 39 4.74 -8.13 13.70
C ALA A 39 5.04 -7.59 12.29
N MET A 40 4.14 -6.81 11.68
CA MET A 40 4.39 -6.14 10.40
C MET A 40 5.59 -5.18 10.44
N PRO A 41 5.89 -4.46 11.53
CA PRO A 41 7.14 -3.69 11.63
C PRO A 41 8.40 -4.57 11.54
N ALA A 42 8.37 -5.79 12.09
CA ALA A 42 9.49 -6.73 12.01
C ALA A 42 9.62 -7.35 10.60
N VAL A 43 8.51 -7.60 9.90
CA VAL A 43 8.49 -8.01 8.49
C VAL A 43 9.06 -6.91 7.59
N LEU A 44 8.65 -5.66 7.78
CA LEU A 44 9.06 -4.52 6.95
C LEU A 44 10.49 -4.01 7.24
N ALA A 45 11.08 -4.37 8.37
CA ALA A 45 12.49 -4.07 8.67
C ALA A 45 13.50 -4.96 7.92
N ARG A 46 13.02 -5.99 7.19
CA ARG A 46 13.88 -6.98 6.51
C ARG A 46 14.37 -6.52 5.14
N PRO A 47 15.66 -6.72 4.80
CA PRO A 47 16.20 -6.38 3.48
C PRO A 47 15.83 -7.38 2.37
N ASP A 48 15.34 -8.58 2.72
CA ASP A 48 14.85 -9.60 1.78
C ASP A 48 13.32 -9.54 1.57
N VAL A 49 12.64 -8.50 2.05
CA VAL A 49 11.20 -8.29 1.83
C VAL A 49 10.94 -7.16 0.83
N VAL A 50 10.12 -7.43 -0.17
CA VAL A 50 9.46 -6.41 -0.99
C VAL A 50 7.98 -6.40 -0.61
N ALA A 51 7.45 -5.26 -0.19
CA ALA A 51 6.06 -5.13 0.23
C ALA A 51 5.24 -4.36 -0.82
N VAL A 52 4.08 -4.89 -1.20
CA VAL A 52 3.03 -4.18 -1.93
C VAL A 52 1.78 -4.19 -1.07
N VAL A 53 1.25 -3.00 -0.80
CA VAL A 53 0.24 -2.78 0.24
C VAL A 53 -0.90 -1.93 -0.30
N ALA A 54 -2.10 -2.49 -0.29
CA ALA A 54 -3.36 -1.86 -0.65
C ALA A 54 -4.26 -1.69 0.59
N GLY A 55 -5.19 -0.75 0.52
CA GLY A 55 -6.07 -0.35 1.62
C GLY A 55 -6.68 1.02 1.33
N ARG A 56 -7.67 1.44 2.11
CA ARG A 56 -8.46 2.64 1.75
C ARG A 56 -7.78 3.93 2.21
N GLY A 57 -7.58 4.87 1.28
CA GLY A 57 -6.98 6.17 1.59
C GLY A 57 -7.67 6.95 2.72
N ASP A 58 -9.01 6.90 2.77
CA ASP A 58 -9.82 7.60 3.77
C ASP A 58 -9.68 7.04 5.19
N VAL A 59 -9.39 5.74 5.32
CA VAL A 59 -9.07 5.07 6.59
C VAL A 59 -7.59 5.25 6.91
N LEU A 60 -6.71 4.87 5.97
CA LEU A 60 -5.25 4.87 6.13
C LEU A 60 -4.69 6.24 6.53
N ARG A 61 -5.28 7.36 6.09
CA ARG A 61 -4.86 8.72 6.50
C ARG A 61 -5.06 9.01 7.99
N GLY A 62 -6.05 8.39 8.64
CA GLY A 62 -6.30 8.54 10.08
C GLY A 62 -5.40 7.67 10.97
N LEU A 63 -4.76 6.65 10.40
CA LEU A 63 -3.97 5.64 11.11
C LEU A 63 -2.51 6.10 11.34
N TYR A 64 -2.31 7.18 12.09
CA TYR A 64 -1.02 7.87 12.27
C TYR A 64 0.12 7.05 12.90
N THR A 65 -0.21 6.00 13.67
CA THR A 65 0.74 5.11 14.37
C THR A 65 0.86 3.72 13.73
N HIS A 66 0.02 3.40 12.74
CA HIS A 66 -0.09 2.08 12.14
C HIS A 66 1.12 1.73 11.25
N TRP A 67 1.51 0.46 11.20
CA TRP A 67 2.72 -0.02 10.50
C TRP A 67 2.80 0.42 9.03
N SER A 68 1.65 0.59 8.36
CA SER A 68 1.55 1.10 6.98
C SER A 68 2.23 2.47 6.77
N ARG A 69 2.48 3.23 7.83
CA ARG A 69 3.28 4.47 7.80
C ARG A 69 4.75 4.23 7.43
N ALA A 70 5.31 3.05 7.68
CA ALA A 70 6.65 2.69 7.23
C ALA A 70 6.69 2.58 5.70
N VAL A 71 5.73 1.88 5.09
CA VAL A 71 5.63 1.70 3.64
C VAL A 71 5.51 3.05 2.91
N ARG A 72 4.70 3.96 3.45
CA ARG A 72 4.48 5.31 2.87
C ARG A 72 5.75 6.18 2.79
N GLN A 73 6.75 5.93 3.64
CA GLN A 73 8.03 6.68 3.61
C GLN A 73 8.86 6.42 2.35
N SER A 74 8.59 5.33 1.63
CA SER A 74 9.21 5.05 0.32
C SER A 74 8.92 6.12 -0.74
N ARG A 75 7.79 6.84 -0.63
CA ARG A 75 7.23 7.70 -1.68
C ARG A 75 7.17 6.97 -3.03
N ALA A 76 6.77 5.71 -2.98
CA ALA A 76 6.47 4.84 -4.10
C ALA A 76 5.06 4.26 -3.90
N GLY A 77 4.15 4.46 -4.85
CA GLY A 77 2.77 4.00 -4.71
C GLY A 77 1.80 4.58 -5.73
N VAL A 78 0.55 4.14 -5.66
CA VAL A 78 -0.54 4.53 -6.57
C VAL A 78 -1.74 4.98 -5.75
N LEU A 79 -2.27 6.16 -6.07
CA LEU A 79 -3.48 6.72 -5.49
C LEU A 79 -4.60 6.65 -6.53
N LEU A 80 -5.46 5.63 -6.44
CA LEU A 80 -6.62 5.47 -7.31
C LEU A 80 -7.78 6.32 -6.79
N ARG A 81 -8.38 7.11 -7.69
CA ARG A 81 -9.56 7.95 -7.39
C ARG A 81 -9.48 8.82 -6.11
N PRO A 82 -8.32 9.48 -5.84
CA PRO A 82 -8.06 10.11 -4.54
C PRO A 82 -8.87 11.39 -4.29
N ASP A 83 -9.04 11.70 -3.01
CA ASP A 83 -9.32 13.06 -2.56
C ASP A 83 -8.12 13.96 -2.88
N VAL A 84 -8.30 14.94 -3.76
CA VAL A 84 -7.23 15.79 -4.29
C VAL A 84 -6.64 16.76 -3.27
N ASP A 85 -7.33 17.01 -2.16
CA ASP A 85 -6.90 17.93 -1.10
C ASP A 85 -6.42 17.18 0.17
N LEU A 86 -6.68 15.87 0.30
CA LEU A 86 -6.29 15.06 1.47
C LEU A 86 -5.33 13.90 1.17
N ASP A 87 -5.57 13.10 0.13
CA ASP A 87 -4.87 11.80 -0.01
C ASP A 87 -3.42 11.94 -0.53
N GLY A 88 -3.02 13.15 -0.98
CA GLY A 88 -1.62 13.45 -1.32
C GLY A 88 -0.66 13.30 -0.14
N ASP A 89 -1.11 13.57 1.09
CA ASP A 89 -0.29 13.42 2.30
C ASP A 89 0.13 11.96 2.55
N LEU A 90 -0.64 10.97 2.05
CA LEU A 90 -0.31 9.55 2.16
C LEU A 90 1.05 9.20 1.55
N LEU A 91 1.52 9.94 0.54
CA LEU A 91 2.80 9.72 -0.15
C LEU A 91 3.70 10.98 -0.13
N SER A 92 3.36 11.96 0.72
CA SER A 92 4.03 13.28 0.78
C SER A 92 4.06 13.99 -0.59
N LEU A 93 2.87 14.21 -1.15
CA LEU A 93 2.62 14.79 -2.47
C LEU A 93 1.62 15.94 -2.43
N ARG A 94 1.65 16.79 -3.48
CA ARG A 94 0.55 17.72 -3.81
C ARG A 94 -0.11 17.25 -5.09
N LEU A 95 -1.38 16.86 -5.03
CA LEU A 95 -2.09 16.32 -6.19
C LEU A 95 -2.58 17.43 -7.13
N PRO A 96 -2.59 17.22 -8.46
CA PRO A 96 -3.18 18.16 -9.40
C PRO A 96 -4.69 18.31 -9.18
N ARG A 97 -5.13 19.45 -8.63
CA ARG A 97 -6.54 19.84 -8.41
C ARG A 97 -7.40 19.89 -9.68
N ARG A 98 -6.80 19.82 -10.86
CA ARG A 98 -7.48 19.68 -12.16
C ARG A 98 -6.80 18.58 -12.94
N SER A 99 -7.49 17.47 -13.13
CA SER A 99 -7.10 16.46 -14.11
C SER A 99 -7.56 16.88 -15.52
N THR A 100 -6.85 16.42 -16.55
CA THR A 100 -7.25 16.59 -17.96
C THR A 100 -8.34 15.60 -18.41
N THR A 101 -8.75 14.68 -17.54
CA THR A 101 -9.71 13.60 -17.80
C THR A 101 -10.41 13.20 -16.51
N ALA A 102 -11.67 12.75 -16.59
CA ALA A 102 -12.44 12.30 -15.42
C ALA A 102 -11.81 11.08 -14.73
N ILE A 103 -11.77 11.08 -13.40
CA ILE A 103 -11.10 10.04 -12.60
C ILE A 103 -12.04 8.83 -12.35
N GLY A 104 -12.18 7.99 -13.38
CA GLY A 104 -12.91 6.73 -13.36
C GLY A 104 -12.23 5.59 -12.57
N PRO A 105 -12.79 4.37 -12.59
CA PRO A 105 -12.13 3.16 -12.07
C PRO A 105 -10.74 2.98 -12.67
N GLY A 106 -9.78 2.54 -11.85
CA GLY A 106 -8.39 2.34 -12.25
C GLY A 106 -7.59 3.60 -12.66
N ARG A 107 -8.20 4.78 -12.70
CA ARG A 107 -7.52 6.06 -12.95
C ARG A 107 -7.10 6.71 -11.64
N GLY A 108 -5.91 7.31 -11.63
CA GLY A 108 -5.29 7.84 -10.42
C GLY A 108 -3.98 8.57 -10.68
N TYR A 109 -3.21 8.78 -9.62
CA TYR A 109 -1.86 9.35 -9.69
C TYR A 109 -0.82 8.37 -9.14
N VAL A 110 0.35 8.30 -9.78
CA VAL A 110 1.49 7.46 -9.37
C VAL A 110 2.51 8.35 -8.68
N CYS A 111 3.11 7.85 -7.61
CA CYS A 111 4.26 8.45 -6.95
C CYS A 111 5.48 7.55 -7.19
N ILE A 112 6.56 8.12 -7.71
CA ILE A 112 7.89 7.50 -7.73
C ILE A 112 8.92 8.57 -7.32
N GLY A 113 9.66 8.34 -6.24
CA GLY A 113 10.64 9.31 -5.71
C GLY A 113 10.05 10.63 -5.19
N GLY A 114 8.73 10.81 -5.29
CA GLY A 114 8.04 12.07 -5.03
C GLY A 114 7.60 12.88 -6.25
N GLU A 115 7.82 12.39 -7.47
CA GLU A 115 7.24 12.94 -8.69
C GLU A 115 5.85 12.33 -8.94
N THR A 116 4.98 13.03 -9.67
CA THR A 116 3.56 12.65 -9.85
C THR A 116 3.08 12.73 -11.29
N ASP A 117 2.59 11.58 -11.79
CA ASP A 117 1.94 11.46 -13.10
C ASP A 117 0.54 10.88 -13.01
N LEU A 118 -0.32 11.22 -13.98
CA LEU A 118 -1.65 10.65 -14.15
C LEU A 118 -1.56 9.28 -14.82
N LEU A 119 -2.17 8.25 -14.22
CA LEU A 119 -2.17 6.87 -14.73
C LEU A 119 -3.56 6.32 -15.02
N GLN A 120 -3.58 5.23 -15.79
CA GLN A 120 -4.65 4.25 -15.83
C GLN A 120 -4.02 2.87 -15.59
N VAL A 121 -4.47 2.11 -14.60
CA VAL A 121 -4.13 0.68 -14.50
C VAL A 121 -4.96 -0.10 -15.52
N ALA A 122 -4.39 -1.14 -16.10
CA ALA A 122 -5.17 -2.11 -16.86
C ALA A 122 -6.26 -2.74 -15.96
N GLN A 123 -7.44 -2.97 -16.51
CA GLN A 123 -8.42 -3.87 -15.90
C GLN A 123 -8.04 -5.32 -16.25
N LEU A 124 -8.54 -6.29 -15.47
CA LEU A 124 -8.32 -7.70 -15.79
C LEU A 124 -8.92 -8.06 -17.15
N ASP A 125 -10.05 -7.43 -17.49
CA ASP A 125 -10.76 -7.57 -18.77
C ASP A 125 -10.01 -6.94 -19.96
N ASP A 126 -8.95 -6.13 -19.71
CA ASP A 126 -8.07 -5.57 -20.75
C ASP A 126 -6.87 -6.50 -21.07
N LEU A 127 -6.69 -7.60 -20.33
CA LEU A 127 -5.56 -8.53 -20.51
C LEU A 127 -5.93 -9.69 -21.48
N PRO A 128 -5.00 -10.13 -22.35
CA PRO A 128 -5.22 -11.16 -23.37
C PRO A 128 -5.12 -12.60 -22.86
#